data_AF-A0A660UNS5-F1
#
_entry.id   AF-A0A660UNS5-F1
#
_cell.length_a   1.000
_cell.length_b   1.000
_cell.length_c   1.000
_cell.angle_alpha   90.00
_cell.angle_beta   90.00
_cell.angle_gamma   90.00
#
_symmetry.space_group_name_H-M   'P 1'
#
loop_
_entity.id
_entity.type
_entity.pdbx_description
1 polymer ?
#
loop_
_entity_poly.entity_id
_entity_poly.type
_entity_poly.pdbx_seq_one_letter_code
_entity_poly.pdbx_strand_id
1 'polypeptide(L)'
;MNSHRLVQIWLLLVVAAVFSLPVAAGVDKSGWKREEVDWRITGRGRVRAIHRLPEKRAAKSAPTGINVIDSPPLDGFISWVAVAVTDASTDFDFFAYPEAYVTGNFLTLNPETDYGIGIFDTGAAASIMGNDVAATAGIFDAGLDGPATVEIAGVTGSVEAKVSYPLGLFIDGLDAIEPISPSDANGLLDTSGMVGQSNASIALGQIPQPGAPDLPTAIGSPVSVYFAADFRVDQQITVTKNSEEFSAPKITFYEHSDPCVPSYPNKIALELRPGGGAVAYMPGIDPCSFEFYPSTPSVIIGDTAQSLFFFPEVDLANRGNTALAQDEFIFDTGAQLTVIGTSIVARLHLGDPNFEVEVQGINGQSVMVDGFYIDSIEIPATGQWLSFTNVPVIHLDIASPEGGFIDGVIGMNLFVDYNFVFNGNAFEVLDPPYIEFEPIPEPIIADIAPEGGDHKVNLLDLLAFAHAWLATEGSGNWNPACDLAPQPIPDGKINGLDFSVLAQHWLEGVQ
;
A
#
# COMPACT_ATOMS: atom_id res chain seq x y z
N MET A 1 26.59 23.60 -32.71
CA MET A 1 26.10 22.24 -33.06
C MET A 1 26.55 21.37 -31.90
N ASN A 2 25.68 21.26 -30.89
CA ASN A 2 26.09 21.11 -29.50
C ASN A 2 26.09 19.65 -29.05
N SER A 3 27.16 19.29 -28.33
CA SER A 3 27.47 18.00 -27.71
C SER A 3 26.46 17.51 -26.66
N HIS A 4 25.45 18.31 -26.30
CA HIS A 4 24.41 17.94 -25.34
C HIS A 4 23.37 16.95 -25.87
N ARG A 5 23.21 16.83 -27.20
CA ARG A 5 22.28 15.83 -27.80
C ARG A 5 22.87 14.43 -27.92
N LEU A 6 24.18 14.25 -27.71
CA LEU A 6 24.84 12.94 -27.80
C LEU A 6 24.77 12.16 -26.48
N VAL A 7 24.70 12.82 -25.32
CA VAL A 7 24.61 12.13 -24.02
C VAL A 7 23.20 11.58 -23.76
N GLN A 8 22.15 12.27 -24.19
CA GLN A 8 20.76 11.78 -24.08
C GLN A 8 20.47 10.56 -24.97
N ILE A 9 21.14 10.43 -26.13
CA ILE A 9 20.95 9.28 -27.03
C ILE A 9 21.64 8.02 -26.49
N TRP A 10 22.70 8.16 -25.67
CA TRP A 10 23.37 7.00 -25.07
C TRP A 10 22.64 6.47 -23.81
N LEU A 11 21.90 7.29 -23.06
CA LEU A 11 21.04 6.78 -21.98
C LEU A 11 19.79 6.06 -22.52
N LEU A 12 19.20 6.57 -23.62
CA LEU A 12 18.00 6.00 -24.25
C LEU A 12 18.23 4.64 -24.94
N LEU A 13 19.47 4.29 -25.28
CA LEU A 13 19.80 3.01 -25.94
C LEU A 13 20.19 1.90 -24.96
N VAL A 14 20.48 2.20 -23.70
CA VAL A 14 20.79 1.19 -22.67
C VAL A 14 19.51 0.62 -22.03
N VAL A 15 18.41 1.38 -22.02
CA VAL A 15 17.10 0.92 -21.50
C VAL A 15 16.37 -0.02 -22.48
N ALA A 16 16.69 0.00 -23.77
CA ALA A 16 15.95 -0.74 -24.80
C ALA A 16 16.54 -2.11 -25.20
N ALA A 17 17.65 -2.58 -24.60
CA ALA A 17 18.44 -3.69 -25.16
C ALA A 17 18.81 -4.85 -24.19
N VAL A 18 18.01 -5.13 -23.15
CA VAL A 18 18.25 -6.30 -22.26
C VAL A 18 17.04 -7.26 -22.13
N PHE A 19 15.96 -7.08 -22.89
CA PHE A 19 14.89 -8.10 -22.95
C PHE A 19 15.19 -9.18 -23.99
N SER A 20 16.18 -10.01 -23.71
CA SER A 20 16.25 -11.35 -24.30
C SER A 20 16.95 -12.29 -23.33
N LEU A 21 16.21 -12.73 -22.30
CA LEU A 21 16.63 -13.88 -21.51
C LEU A 21 16.53 -15.15 -22.38
N PRO A 22 17.52 -16.06 -22.30
CA PRO A 22 17.43 -17.36 -22.94
C PRO A 22 16.32 -18.18 -22.28
N VAL A 23 15.44 -18.76 -23.10
CA VAL A 23 14.41 -19.72 -22.69
C VAL A 23 15.10 -20.89 -21.97
N ALA A 24 15.05 -20.90 -20.64
CA ALA A 24 15.34 -22.10 -19.86
C ALA A 24 14.33 -23.19 -20.26
N ALA A 25 14.77 -24.45 -20.27
CA ALA A 25 13.92 -25.58 -20.61
C ALA A 25 12.65 -25.55 -19.74
N GLY A 26 11.49 -25.36 -20.38
CA GLY A 26 10.25 -25.02 -19.68
C GLY A 26 9.77 -26.12 -18.73
N VAL A 27 9.26 -25.69 -17.58
CA VAL A 27 8.50 -26.50 -16.63
C VAL A 27 7.35 -27.22 -17.37
N ASP A 28 7.10 -28.48 -17.04
CA ASP A 28 5.86 -29.16 -17.47
C ASP A 28 4.68 -28.52 -16.72
N LYS A 29 4.01 -27.58 -17.38
CA LYS A 29 2.84 -26.85 -16.85
C LYS A 29 1.53 -27.63 -16.97
N SER A 30 1.58 -28.94 -17.27
CA SER A 30 0.37 -29.76 -17.32
C SER A 30 -0.35 -29.75 -15.97
N GLY A 31 -1.63 -29.38 -15.99
CA GLY A 31 -2.48 -29.33 -14.79
C GLY A 31 -2.49 -28.01 -14.02
N TRP A 32 -1.71 -27.00 -14.43
CA TRP A 32 -1.83 -25.64 -13.87
C TRP A 32 -3.21 -25.04 -14.18
N LYS A 33 -3.78 -24.33 -13.21
CA LYS A 33 -5.05 -23.61 -13.35
C LYS A 33 -4.82 -22.12 -13.26
N ARG A 34 -5.61 -21.38 -14.03
CA ARG A 34 -5.70 -19.92 -13.99
C ARG A 34 -6.79 -19.51 -12.99
N GLU A 35 -6.45 -18.59 -12.11
CA GLU A 35 -7.34 -17.93 -11.15
C GLU A 35 -7.29 -16.43 -11.44
N GLU A 36 -8.43 -15.81 -11.74
CA GLU A 36 -8.48 -14.37 -12.02
C GLU A 36 -8.46 -13.59 -10.70
N VAL A 37 -7.66 -12.53 -10.66
CA VAL A 37 -7.47 -11.66 -9.51
C VAL A 37 -7.31 -10.21 -9.97
N ASP A 38 -7.37 -9.24 -9.06
CA ASP A 38 -6.98 -7.85 -9.33
C ASP A 38 -6.11 -7.35 -8.18
N TRP A 39 -4.83 -7.71 -8.22
CA TRP A 39 -3.87 -7.30 -7.20
C TRP A 39 -2.91 -6.26 -7.72
N ARG A 40 -2.38 -5.43 -6.84
CA ARG A 40 -1.41 -4.38 -7.13
C ARG A 40 -0.02 -4.84 -6.74
N ILE A 41 0.94 -4.53 -7.60
CA ILE A 41 2.36 -4.73 -7.31
C ILE A 41 3.11 -3.43 -7.57
N THR A 42 4.30 -3.36 -6.99
CA THR A 42 5.23 -2.25 -7.20
C THR A 42 5.50 -2.01 -8.70
N GLY A 43 5.97 -0.80 -9.04
CA GLY A 43 6.14 -0.41 -10.43
C GLY A 43 4.82 -0.28 -11.20
N ARG A 44 3.71 -0.03 -10.50
CA ARG A 44 2.38 0.27 -11.07
C ARG A 44 1.82 -0.87 -11.93
N GLY A 45 2.16 -2.10 -11.58
CA GLY A 45 1.61 -3.31 -12.19
C GLY A 45 0.32 -3.76 -11.52
N ARG A 46 -0.54 -4.45 -12.28
CA ARG A 46 -1.70 -5.18 -11.77
C ARG A 46 -1.57 -6.65 -12.09
N VAL A 47 -1.59 -7.53 -11.09
CA VAL A 47 -1.75 -8.97 -11.31
C VAL A 47 -3.21 -9.22 -11.68
N ARG A 48 -3.42 -9.75 -12.89
CA ARG A 48 -4.74 -10.08 -13.43
C ARG A 48 -5.10 -11.55 -13.30
N ALA A 49 -4.08 -12.40 -13.13
CA ALA A 49 -4.28 -13.81 -12.91
C ALA A 49 -3.09 -14.46 -12.19
N ILE A 50 -3.36 -15.54 -11.48
CA ILE A 50 -2.37 -16.46 -10.95
C ILE A 50 -2.50 -17.78 -11.68
N HIS A 51 -1.36 -18.34 -12.04
CA HIS A 51 -1.23 -19.64 -12.62
C HIS A 51 -0.50 -20.53 -11.63
N ARG A 52 -1.14 -21.59 -11.15
CA ARG A 52 -0.52 -22.54 -10.21
C ARG A 52 -1.14 -23.93 -10.36
N LEU A 53 -0.43 -24.97 -9.91
CA LEU A 53 -1.07 -26.27 -9.72
C LEU A 53 -2.20 -26.14 -8.69
N PRO A 54 -3.35 -26.83 -8.87
CA PRO A 54 -4.39 -26.85 -7.85
C PRO A 54 -3.81 -27.38 -6.55
N GLU A 55 -3.72 -26.52 -5.54
CA GLU A 55 -3.11 -26.85 -4.26
C GLU A 55 -3.86 -28.02 -3.58
N LYS A 56 -3.09 -29.01 -3.12
CA LYS A 56 -3.37 -29.61 -1.81
C LYS A 56 -2.87 -28.58 -0.80
N ARG A 57 -3.76 -27.70 -0.31
CA ARG A 57 -3.47 -26.67 0.70
C ARG A 57 -2.51 -27.25 1.73
N ALA A 58 -1.26 -26.78 1.78
CA ALA A 58 -0.38 -27.15 2.87
C ALA A 58 -1.08 -26.68 4.15
N ALA A 59 -1.29 -27.58 5.10
CA ALA A 59 -1.82 -27.18 6.39
C ALA A 59 -0.84 -26.16 6.99
N LYS A 60 -1.35 -25.03 7.51
CA LYS A 60 -0.56 -24.14 8.39
C LYS A 60 0.20 -25.05 9.35
N SER A 61 1.53 -25.00 9.33
CA SER A 61 2.29 -25.75 10.30
C SER A 61 2.07 -25.11 11.67
N ALA A 62 2.11 -25.91 12.74
CA ALA A 62 1.94 -25.36 14.09
C ALA A 62 3.00 -24.27 14.31
N PRO A 63 2.66 -23.11 14.90
CA PRO A 63 3.60 -22.01 15.07
C PRO A 63 4.87 -22.50 15.79
N THR A 64 6.03 -22.32 15.15
CA THR A 64 7.33 -22.83 15.63
C THR A 64 8.10 -21.82 16.46
N GLY A 65 7.42 -20.82 17.00
CA GLY A 65 7.98 -19.83 17.91
C GLY A 65 6.91 -18.83 18.33
N ILE A 66 7.18 -18.08 19.39
CA ILE A 66 6.38 -16.91 19.74
C ILE A 66 6.66 -15.86 18.65
N ASN A 67 5.66 -15.55 17.81
CA ASN A 67 5.64 -14.48 16.80
C ASN A 67 6.38 -14.73 15.47
N VAL A 68 6.25 -15.94 14.90
CA VAL A 68 6.63 -16.22 13.50
C VAL A 68 5.35 -16.49 12.70
N ILE A 69 5.13 -15.77 11.60
CA ILE A 69 3.99 -16.01 10.72
C ILE A 69 4.37 -17.07 9.69
N ASP A 70 3.65 -18.18 9.72
CA ASP A 70 3.80 -19.24 8.73
C ASP A 70 2.82 -19.06 7.58
N SER A 71 3.36 -19.02 6.37
CA SER A 71 2.62 -18.95 5.11
C SER A 71 1.75 -17.68 5.00
N PRO A 72 2.36 -16.47 4.99
CA PRO A 72 1.61 -15.26 4.69
C PRO A 72 0.91 -15.37 3.33
N PRO A 73 -0.20 -14.65 3.11
CA PRO A 73 -0.97 -14.76 1.88
C PRO A 73 -0.17 -14.30 0.65
N LEU A 74 -0.66 -14.66 -0.53
CA LEU A 74 -0.15 -14.12 -1.80
C LEU A 74 -0.54 -12.65 -1.97
N ASP A 75 -1.69 -12.24 -1.44
CA ASP A 75 -2.19 -10.88 -1.47
C ASP A 75 -2.24 -10.26 -0.08
N GLY A 76 -1.62 -9.09 0.05
CA GLY A 76 -1.85 -8.16 1.14
C GLY A 76 -3.07 -7.27 0.88
N PHE A 77 -3.33 -6.38 1.83
CA PHE A 77 -4.34 -5.32 1.66
C PHE A 77 -3.82 -4.18 0.79
N ILE A 78 -4.73 -3.35 0.28
CA ILE A 78 -4.41 -2.08 -0.39
C ILE A 78 -4.61 -0.94 0.62
N SER A 79 -3.66 -0.03 0.67
CA SER A 79 -3.69 1.14 1.56
C SER A 79 -4.54 2.27 0.97
N TRP A 80 -5.85 2.06 0.86
CA TRP A 80 -6.76 3.05 0.27
C TRP A 80 -6.93 4.30 1.14
N VAL A 81 -6.94 5.46 0.49
CA VAL A 81 -7.14 6.78 1.13
C VAL A 81 -8.10 7.63 0.30
N ALA A 82 -8.88 8.46 0.99
CA ALA A 82 -9.60 9.56 0.35
C ALA A 82 -8.62 10.66 -0.05
N VAL A 83 -8.90 11.35 -1.16
CA VAL A 83 -8.01 12.37 -1.74
C VAL A 83 -8.80 13.61 -2.14
N ALA A 84 -8.37 14.77 -1.65
CA ALA A 84 -8.92 16.07 -2.01
C ALA A 84 -7.82 17.01 -2.50
N VAL A 85 -8.22 17.99 -3.32
CA VAL A 85 -7.31 18.93 -3.98
C VAL A 85 -7.82 20.36 -3.86
N THR A 86 -6.91 21.30 -3.62
CA THR A 86 -7.20 22.73 -3.50
C THR A 86 -6.24 23.58 -4.32
N ASP A 87 -6.51 24.89 -4.39
CA ASP A 87 -5.64 25.91 -4.99
C ASP A 87 -4.45 26.34 -4.09
N ALA A 88 -4.23 25.68 -2.94
CA ALA A 88 -3.20 26.05 -1.98
C ALA A 88 -1.79 25.96 -2.60
N SER A 89 -1.25 27.12 -2.94
CA SER A 89 0.03 27.29 -3.63
C SER A 89 0.72 28.57 -3.16
N THR A 90 2.03 28.66 -3.42
CA THR A 90 2.83 29.83 -3.07
C THR A 90 3.59 30.33 -4.29
N ASP A 91 3.48 31.63 -4.57
CA ASP A 91 4.18 32.26 -5.68
C ASP A 91 5.70 32.27 -5.47
N PHE A 92 6.46 31.95 -6.51
CA PHE A 92 7.94 31.99 -6.53
C PHE A 92 8.62 31.13 -5.45
N ASP A 93 7.94 30.07 -5.02
CA ASP A 93 8.45 29.07 -4.11
C ASP A 93 8.27 27.67 -4.70
N PHE A 94 9.31 26.84 -4.66
CA PHE A 94 9.34 25.52 -5.28
C PHE A 94 9.23 24.38 -4.27
N PHE A 95 9.16 24.70 -2.98
CA PHE A 95 9.01 23.74 -1.90
C PHE A 95 7.54 23.46 -1.60
N ALA A 96 7.24 22.19 -1.31
CA ALA A 96 5.96 21.79 -0.77
C ALA A 96 6.01 21.77 0.76
N TYR A 97 4.94 22.22 1.39
CA TYR A 97 4.87 22.38 2.85
C TYR A 97 3.86 21.39 3.45
N PRO A 98 4.18 20.74 4.59
CA PRO A 98 3.21 19.91 5.27
C PRO A 98 2.07 20.75 5.83
N GLU A 99 0.85 20.23 5.72
CA GLU A 99 -0.37 20.86 6.21
C GLU A 99 -1.12 19.86 7.10
N ALA A 100 -1.40 20.27 8.34
CA ALA A 100 -2.12 19.45 9.32
C ALA A 100 -3.65 19.47 9.15
N TYR A 101 -4.15 20.27 8.21
CA TYR A 101 -5.56 20.41 7.87
C TYR A 101 -5.67 20.94 6.43
N VAL A 102 -6.86 20.83 5.81
CA VAL A 102 -7.10 21.36 4.47
C VAL A 102 -6.92 22.88 4.41
N THR A 103 -6.06 23.34 3.50
CA THR A 103 -5.82 24.76 3.20
C THR A 103 -6.18 25.12 1.76
N GLY A 104 -6.40 26.41 1.47
CA GLY A 104 -6.86 26.89 0.16
C GLY A 104 -8.35 26.66 -0.11
N ASN A 105 -8.78 26.90 -1.34
CA ASN A 105 -10.13 26.63 -1.83
C ASN A 105 -10.13 25.34 -2.67
N PHE A 106 -11.15 24.50 -2.48
CA PHE A 106 -11.36 23.36 -3.37
C PHE A 106 -11.53 23.80 -4.83
N LEU A 107 -11.01 23.00 -5.75
CA LEU A 107 -11.09 23.27 -7.20
C LEU A 107 -12.46 22.89 -7.79
N THR A 108 -13.27 22.16 -7.03
CA THR A 108 -14.65 21.75 -7.37
C THR A 108 -15.68 22.51 -6.53
N LEU A 109 -16.91 22.60 -7.05
CA LEU A 109 -18.05 23.20 -6.35
C LEU A 109 -18.62 22.28 -5.25
N ASN A 110 -18.46 20.96 -5.35
CA ASN A 110 -19.01 19.99 -4.40
C ASN A 110 -17.90 19.07 -3.84
N PRO A 111 -16.97 19.58 -3.03
CA PRO A 111 -15.81 18.80 -2.55
C PRO A 111 -16.18 17.57 -1.73
N GLU A 112 -17.36 17.58 -1.08
CA GLU A 112 -17.89 16.43 -0.34
C GLU A 112 -18.25 15.25 -1.25
N THR A 113 -18.52 15.48 -2.55
CA THR A 113 -18.85 14.42 -3.51
C THR A 113 -17.80 14.23 -4.60
N ASP A 114 -17.06 15.28 -4.92
CA ASP A 114 -16.16 15.37 -6.06
C ASP A 114 -14.70 15.22 -5.60
N TYR A 115 -14.43 14.10 -4.93
CA TYR A 115 -13.12 13.71 -4.39
C TYR A 115 -12.64 12.40 -5.04
N GLY A 116 -11.35 12.10 -4.85
CA GLY A 116 -10.71 10.88 -5.33
C GLY A 116 -10.57 9.81 -4.25
N ILE A 117 -10.45 8.55 -4.67
CA ILE A 117 -9.88 7.48 -3.84
C ILE A 117 -8.55 7.09 -4.49
N GLY A 118 -7.49 7.08 -3.68
CA GLY A 118 -6.13 6.79 -4.09
C GLY A 118 -5.45 5.80 -3.16
N ILE A 119 -4.20 5.47 -3.45
CA ILE A 119 -3.40 4.57 -2.62
C ILE A 119 -2.34 5.39 -1.89
N PHE A 120 -2.20 5.18 -0.60
CA PHE A 120 -1.01 5.63 0.11
C PHE A 120 0.17 4.71 -0.26
N ASP A 121 1.10 5.22 -1.06
CA ASP A 121 2.14 4.46 -1.75
C ASP A 121 3.52 5.00 -1.39
N THR A 122 4.12 4.41 -0.36
CA THR A 122 5.48 4.73 0.08
C THR A 122 6.55 4.32 -0.94
N GLY A 123 6.25 3.41 -1.89
CA GLY A 123 7.13 3.05 -3.00
C GLY A 123 7.13 4.04 -4.17
N ALA A 124 6.16 4.97 -4.22
CA ALA A 124 6.06 5.98 -5.27
C ALA A 124 6.88 7.24 -4.93
N ALA A 125 7.90 7.54 -5.74
CA ALA A 125 8.76 8.71 -5.54
C ALA A 125 8.07 10.08 -5.77
N ALA A 126 6.91 10.08 -6.43
CA ALA A 126 6.08 11.25 -6.67
C ALA A 126 4.59 10.86 -6.54
N SER A 127 3.74 11.80 -6.15
CA SER A 127 2.29 11.62 -6.20
C SER A 127 1.79 11.69 -7.64
N ILE A 128 0.80 10.84 -7.94
CA ILE A 128 0.22 10.64 -9.26
C ILE A 128 -1.29 10.60 -9.11
N MET A 129 -1.99 11.26 -10.02
CA MET A 129 -3.44 11.22 -10.08
C MET A 129 -3.88 10.72 -11.45
N GLY A 130 -4.76 9.71 -11.46
CA GLY A 130 -5.39 9.22 -12.68
C GLY A 130 -6.20 10.32 -13.38
N ASN A 131 -6.41 10.18 -14.69
CA ASN A 131 -7.15 11.18 -15.46
C ASN A 131 -8.56 11.40 -14.91
N ASP A 132 -9.28 10.32 -14.58
CA ASP A 132 -10.66 10.40 -14.10
C ASP A 132 -10.77 11.10 -12.74
N VAL A 133 -9.83 10.80 -11.83
CA VAL A 133 -9.75 11.45 -10.51
C VAL A 133 -9.34 12.91 -10.64
N ALA A 134 -8.36 13.24 -11.49
CA ALA A 134 -7.93 14.62 -11.71
C ALA A 134 -9.05 15.48 -12.32
N ALA A 135 -9.86 14.91 -13.22
CA ALA A 135 -11.04 15.57 -13.76
C ALA A 135 -12.11 15.81 -12.70
N THR A 136 -12.40 14.78 -11.89
CA THR A 136 -13.41 14.85 -10.81
C THR A 136 -13.01 15.87 -9.75
N ALA A 137 -11.73 15.92 -9.37
CA ALA A 137 -11.19 16.89 -8.42
C ALA A 137 -11.09 18.32 -8.99
N GLY A 138 -11.45 18.57 -10.26
CA GLY A 138 -11.49 19.91 -10.86
C GLY A 138 -10.13 20.44 -11.33
N ILE A 139 -9.07 19.64 -11.35
CA ILE A 139 -7.71 20.09 -11.72
C ILE A 139 -7.67 20.64 -13.16
N PHE A 140 -8.30 19.94 -14.10
CA PHE A 140 -8.33 20.35 -15.51
C PHE A 140 -9.19 21.60 -15.72
N ASP A 141 -10.33 21.71 -15.04
CA ASP A 141 -11.23 22.86 -15.16
C ASP A 141 -10.61 24.14 -14.56
N ALA A 142 -9.77 23.98 -13.53
CA ALA A 142 -8.97 25.05 -12.95
C ALA A 142 -7.76 25.46 -13.82
N GLY A 143 -7.44 24.71 -14.89
CA GLY A 143 -6.28 24.95 -15.75
C GLY A 143 -4.95 24.66 -15.07
N LEU A 144 -4.93 23.75 -14.09
CA LEU A 144 -3.73 23.38 -13.36
C LEU A 144 -2.94 22.23 -14.02
N ASP A 145 -3.30 21.82 -15.24
CA ASP A 145 -2.57 20.85 -16.04
C ASP A 145 -1.43 21.52 -16.82
N GLY A 146 -0.34 21.78 -16.10
CA GLY A 146 0.83 22.49 -16.59
C GLY A 146 1.41 21.96 -17.91
N PRO A 147 2.28 22.77 -18.55
CA PRO A 147 2.75 22.51 -19.91
C PRO A 147 3.81 21.40 -20.00
N ALA A 148 4.40 20.99 -18.87
CA ALA A 148 5.44 19.97 -18.84
C ALA A 148 4.83 18.57 -18.83
N THR A 149 5.61 17.61 -19.35
CA THR A 149 5.30 16.19 -19.26
C THR A 149 6.44 15.43 -18.62
N VAL A 150 6.11 14.32 -17.99
CA VAL A 150 7.05 13.38 -17.38
C VAL A 150 6.73 11.97 -17.84
N GLU A 151 7.77 11.17 -18.04
CA GLU A 151 7.63 9.75 -18.33
C GLU A 151 7.46 8.96 -17.02
N ILE A 152 6.38 8.19 -16.96
CA ILE A 152 6.06 7.27 -15.88
C ILE A 152 6.47 5.88 -16.36
N ALA A 153 7.49 5.30 -15.74
CA ALA A 153 7.88 3.91 -15.96
C ALA A 153 6.99 2.95 -15.15
N GLY A 154 6.81 1.75 -15.68
CA GLY A 154 6.15 0.62 -15.03
C GLY A 154 6.63 -0.71 -15.59
N VAL A 155 6.05 -1.81 -15.11
CA VAL A 155 6.55 -3.17 -15.34
C VAL A 155 6.74 -3.55 -16.82
N THR A 156 5.80 -3.17 -17.69
CA THR A 156 5.80 -3.57 -19.11
C THR A 156 6.12 -2.42 -20.07
N GLY A 157 6.49 -1.24 -19.56
CA GLY A 157 6.78 -0.06 -20.38
C GLY A 157 6.52 1.24 -19.63
N SER A 158 6.35 2.33 -20.37
CA SER A 158 6.12 3.66 -19.82
C SER A 158 4.92 4.36 -20.45
N VAL A 159 4.39 5.36 -19.75
CA VAL A 159 3.38 6.29 -20.29
C VAL A 159 3.80 7.74 -19.98
N GLU A 160 3.31 8.68 -20.78
CA GLU A 160 3.51 10.10 -20.51
C GLU A 160 2.39 10.64 -19.63
N ALA A 161 2.75 11.38 -18.58
CA ALA A 161 1.84 12.14 -17.74
C ALA A 161 2.15 13.64 -17.83
N LYS A 162 1.14 14.47 -17.63
CA LYS A 162 1.35 15.92 -17.45
C LYS A 162 1.89 16.19 -16.05
N VAL A 163 2.53 17.34 -15.88
CA VAL A 163 2.95 17.85 -14.57
C VAL A 163 2.04 19.01 -14.20
N SER A 164 1.43 18.95 -13.03
CA SER A 164 0.50 20.00 -12.59
C SER A 164 1.23 21.30 -12.26
N TYR A 165 0.54 22.44 -12.36
CA TYR A 165 0.90 23.61 -11.56
C TYR A 165 0.78 23.30 -10.05
N PRO A 166 1.41 24.08 -9.16
CA PRO A 166 1.35 23.84 -7.72
C PRO A 166 -0.09 23.88 -7.20
N LEU A 167 -0.42 22.93 -6.34
CA LEU A 167 -1.74 22.74 -5.74
C LEU A 167 -1.61 22.22 -4.30
N GLY A 168 -2.73 22.23 -3.57
CA GLY A 168 -2.85 21.52 -2.30
C GLY A 168 -3.33 20.09 -2.54
N LEU A 169 -2.66 19.09 -1.92
CA LEU A 169 -3.02 17.68 -1.98
C LEU A 169 -3.24 17.16 -0.55
N PHE A 170 -4.46 16.71 -0.26
CA PHE A 170 -4.88 16.28 1.08
C PHE A 170 -5.42 14.86 1.05
N ILE A 171 -5.14 14.11 2.11
CA ILE A 171 -5.54 12.71 2.27
C ILE A 171 -6.10 12.41 3.66
N ASP A 172 -6.93 11.39 3.73
CA ASP A 172 -7.34 10.74 4.98
C ASP A 172 -7.71 9.27 4.72
N GLY A 173 -7.90 8.48 5.78
CA GLY A 173 -8.38 7.10 5.69
C GLY A 173 -9.77 6.99 5.04
N LEU A 174 -10.17 5.75 4.71
CA LEU A 174 -11.50 5.51 4.15
C LEU A 174 -12.64 5.84 5.14
N ASP A 175 -12.35 5.91 6.44
CA ASP A 175 -13.32 6.27 7.48
C ASP A 175 -13.70 7.76 7.46
N ALA A 176 -12.98 8.59 6.70
CA ALA A 176 -13.40 9.96 6.38
C ALA A 176 -14.59 10.02 5.40
N ILE A 177 -14.99 8.88 4.81
CA ILE A 177 -16.11 8.81 3.87
C ILE A 177 -17.36 8.28 4.59
N GLU A 178 -18.29 9.18 4.88
CA GLU A 178 -19.56 8.84 5.52
C GLU A 178 -20.61 8.40 4.49
N PRO A 179 -21.32 7.28 4.67
CA PRO A 179 -22.39 6.89 3.75
C PRO A 179 -23.56 7.89 3.79
N ILE A 180 -24.01 8.35 2.61
CA ILE A 180 -25.15 9.30 2.48
C ILE A 180 -26.43 8.71 3.06
N SER A 181 -26.66 7.40 2.84
CA SER A 181 -27.74 6.63 3.46
C SER A 181 -27.44 5.13 3.37
N PRO A 182 -28.16 4.26 4.11
CA PRO A 182 -28.05 2.80 3.93
C PRO A 182 -28.37 2.32 2.50
N SER A 183 -28.98 3.16 1.66
CA SER A 183 -29.38 2.87 0.28
C SER A 183 -28.63 3.67 -0.79
N ASP A 184 -27.79 4.64 -0.39
CA ASP A 184 -26.97 5.45 -1.27
C ASP A 184 -25.55 5.43 -0.73
N ALA A 185 -24.78 4.48 -1.27
CA ALA A 185 -23.46 4.14 -0.77
C ALA A 185 -22.37 5.10 -1.26
N ASN A 186 -22.68 6.05 -2.15
CA ASN A 186 -21.71 7.06 -2.60
C ASN A 186 -21.42 8.03 -1.45
N GLY A 187 -20.45 7.71 -0.59
CA GLY A 187 -20.24 8.49 0.64
C GLY A 187 -19.80 9.94 0.42
N LEU A 188 -20.07 10.78 1.44
CA LEU A 188 -19.60 12.16 1.56
C LEU A 188 -18.25 12.19 2.27
N LEU A 189 -17.33 12.98 1.74
CA LEU A 189 -16.04 13.19 2.38
C LEU A 189 -16.14 14.22 3.51
N ASP A 190 -15.83 13.80 4.74
CA ASP A 190 -15.44 14.73 5.81
C ASP A 190 -13.98 15.14 5.60
N THR A 191 -13.74 16.44 5.63
CA THR A 191 -12.41 17.03 5.40
C THR A 191 -11.72 17.44 6.68
N SER A 192 -12.38 17.28 7.83
CA SER A 192 -11.91 17.79 9.12
C SER A 192 -10.66 17.09 9.65
N GLY A 193 -10.44 15.83 9.27
CA GLY A 193 -9.28 15.01 9.64
C GLY A 193 -8.16 14.95 8.60
N MET A 194 -8.34 15.54 7.41
CA MET A 194 -7.37 15.36 6.33
C MET A 194 -6.06 16.10 6.59
N VAL A 195 -4.95 15.45 6.30
CA VAL A 195 -3.60 16.03 6.30
C VAL A 195 -3.02 16.03 4.89
N GLY A 196 -1.96 16.79 4.62
CA GLY A 196 -1.41 16.81 3.28
C GLY A 196 -0.28 17.79 3.05
N GLN A 197 -0.21 18.30 1.82
CA GLN A 197 0.78 19.27 1.42
C GLN A 197 0.17 20.42 0.63
N SER A 198 0.68 21.63 0.84
CA SER A 198 0.45 22.77 -0.04
C SER A 198 1.65 23.00 -0.96
N ASN A 199 1.41 23.73 -2.06
CA ASN A 199 2.42 24.08 -3.05
C ASN A 199 3.14 22.86 -3.67
N ALA A 200 2.43 21.74 -3.82
CA ALA A 200 2.94 20.53 -4.43
C ALA A 200 2.58 20.45 -5.92
N SER A 201 3.48 19.92 -6.74
CA SER A 201 3.19 19.54 -8.13
C SER A 201 3.08 18.02 -8.22
N ILE A 202 2.12 17.51 -8.98
CA ILE A 202 1.88 16.07 -9.12
C ILE A 202 1.90 15.66 -10.60
N ALA A 203 2.09 14.36 -10.86
CA ALA A 203 1.89 13.82 -12.19
C ALA A 203 0.40 13.56 -12.44
N LEU A 204 -0.11 14.00 -13.58
CA LEU A 204 -1.51 13.85 -13.99
C LEU A 204 -1.61 12.88 -15.16
N GLY A 205 -2.42 11.85 -14.99
CA GLY A 205 -2.77 10.91 -16.06
C GLY A 205 -3.42 11.63 -17.22
N GLN A 206 -3.03 11.21 -18.43
CA GLN A 206 -3.73 11.59 -19.65
C GLN A 206 -4.89 10.63 -19.91
N ILE A 207 -5.85 11.04 -20.73
CA ILE A 207 -6.96 10.17 -21.15
C ILE A 207 -6.36 8.85 -21.68
N PRO A 208 -6.69 7.69 -21.08
CA PRO A 208 -6.09 6.43 -21.47
C PRO A 208 -6.42 6.09 -22.92
N GLN A 209 -5.46 5.48 -23.62
CA GLN A 209 -5.71 4.97 -24.97
C GLN A 209 -6.79 3.87 -24.93
N PRO A 210 -7.58 3.67 -26.00
CA PRO A 210 -8.59 2.61 -26.03
C PRO A 210 -8.00 1.24 -25.65
N GLY A 211 -8.49 0.65 -24.56
CA GLY A 211 -8.05 -0.65 -24.04
C GLY A 211 -6.89 -0.60 -23.03
N ALA A 212 -6.32 0.57 -22.75
CA ALA A 212 -5.40 0.77 -21.63
C ALA A 212 -6.18 1.19 -20.36
N PRO A 213 -5.72 0.78 -19.16
CA PRO A 213 -6.28 1.29 -17.92
C PRO A 213 -5.90 2.77 -17.71
N ASP A 214 -6.72 3.50 -16.94
CA ASP A 214 -6.27 4.79 -16.39
C ASP A 214 -5.10 4.56 -15.40
N LEU A 215 -4.26 5.59 -15.23
CA LEU A 215 -3.22 5.56 -14.22
C LEU A 215 -3.84 5.45 -12.83
N PRO A 216 -3.25 4.65 -11.93
CA PRO A 216 -3.69 4.64 -10.55
C PRO A 216 -3.39 5.99 -9.90
N THR A 217 -4.33 6.49 -9.10
CA THR A 217 -4.05 7.57 -8.16
C THR A 217 -3.23 7.00 -7.00
N ALA A 218 -1.99 7.47 -6.87
CA ALA A 218 -1.03 7.04 -5.87
C ALA A 218 -0.47 8.28 -5.17
N ILE A 219 -0.56 8.29 -3.85
CA ILE A 219 -0.07 9.34 -2.98
C ILE A 219 1.31 8.91 -2.50
N GLY A 220 2.33 9.55 -3.07
CA GLY A 220 3.69 9.07 -2.96
C GLY A 220 4.39 9.46 -1.66
N SER A 221 5.62 8.95 -1.56
CA SER A 221 6.62 9.31 -0.55
C SER A 221 6.74 10.81 -0.25
N PRO A 222 6.57 11.76 -1.22
CA PRO A 222 6.53 13.18 -0.88
C PRO A 222 5.55 13.53 0.22
N VAL A 223 4.35 12.93 0.27
CA VAL A 223 3.40 13.15 1.38
C VAL A 223 3.84 12.35 2.60
N SER A 224 4.16 11.06 2.41
CA SER A 224 4.50 10.13 3.48
C SER A 224 5.63 10.60 4.38
N VAL A 225 6.60 11.35 3.83
CA VAL A 225 7.79 11.85 4.55
C VAL A 225 7.46 12.78 5.74
N TYR A 226 6.30 13.45 5.71
CA TYR A 226 5.92 14.45 6.71
C TYR A 226 5.01 13.90 7.82
N PHE A 227 4.42 12.71 7.63
CA PHE A 227 3.34 12.22 8.48
C PHE A 227 3.64 10.83 9.04
N ALA A 228 2.97 10.53 10.15
CA ALA A 228 2.80 9.17 10.62
C ALA A 228 1.46 8.62 10.14
N ALA A 229 1.41 7.34 9.80
CA ALA A 229 0.21 6.61 9.39
C ALA A 229 0.07 5.37 10.28
N ASP A 230 -1.02 5.31 11.05
CA ASP A 230 -1.42 4.17 11.87
C ASP A 230 -2.33 3.24 11.06
N PHE A 231 -1.89 2.01 10.84
CA PHE A 231 -2.63 0.96 10.15
C PHE A 231 -3.22 0.00 11.16
N ARG A 232 -4.53 0.11 11.37
CA ARG A 232 -5.33 -0.80 12.19
C ARG A 232 -5.90 -1.90 11.31
N VAL A 233 -5.07 -2.91 11.05
CA VAL A 233 -5.40 -4.06 10.19
C VAL A 233 -6.47 -4.93 10.83
N ASP A 234 -6.57 -4.90 12.16
CA ASP A 234 -7.69 -5.47 12.92
C ASP A 234 -9.04 -4.75 12.72
N GLN A 235 -9.04 -3.56 12.10
CA GLN A 235 -10.23 -2.75 11.83
C GLN A 235 -10.37 -2.50 10.34
N GLN A 236 -11.20 -3.29 9.66
CA GLN A 236 -11.43 -3.12 8.23
C GLN A 236 -12.53 -2.06 7.95
N ILE A 237 -12.24 -1.13 7.05
CA ILE A 237 -13.19 -0.14 6.55
C ILE A 237 -13.53 -0.48 5.10
N THR A 238 -14.83 -0.49 4.78
CA THR A 238 -15.33 -0.69 3.42
C THR A 238 -16.26 0.44 3.04
N VAL A 239 -15.98 1.08 1.90
CA VAL A 239 -16.80 2.15 1.32
C VAL A 239 -17.14 1.82 -0.12
N THR A 240 -18.25 2.35 -0.61
CA THR A 240 -18.59 2.25 -2.03
C THR A 240 -18.49 3.63 -2.67
N LYS A 241 -17.90 3.73 -3.85
CA LYS A 241 -17.91 4.97 -4.63
C LYS A 241 -18.10 4.62 -6.10
N ASN A 242 -19.06 5.25 -6.75
CA ASN A 242 -19.39 5.02 -8.15
C ASN A 242 -19.66 3.54 -8.50
N SER A 243 -20.27 2.79 -7.57
CA SER A 243 -20.53 1.34 -7.66
C SER A 243 -19.29 0.45 -7.57
N GLU A 244 -18.12 0.99 -7.22
CA GLU A 244 -16.92 0.24 -6.87
C GLU A 244 -16.77 0.20 -5.34
N GLU A 245 -16.43 -0.98 -4.81
CA GLU A 245 -16.17 -1.17 -3.37
C GLU A 245 -14.67 -1.07 -3.11
N PHE A 246 -14.31 -0.27 -2.11
CA PHE A 246 -12.94 -0.09 -1.63
C PHE A 246 -12.89 -0.60 -0.20
N SER A 247 -11.96 -1.51 0.07
CA SER A 247 -11.78 -2.10 1.39
C SER A 247 -10.31 -2.09 1.79
N ALA A 248 -10.02 -1.54 2.97
CA ALA A 248 -8.68 -1.39 3.52
C ALA A 248 -8.73 -1.50 5.06
N PRO A 249 -7.58 -1.71 5.73
CA PRO A 249 -7.42 -1.33 7.12
C PRO A 249 -7.88 0.09 7.36
N LYS A 250 -8.31 0.39 8.58
CA LYS A 250 -8.45 1.77 9.03
C LYS A 250 -7.05 2.39 9.06
N ILE A 251 -6.90 3.53 8.40
CA ILE A 251 -5.66 4.29 8.34
C ILE A 251 -5.92 5.65 8.97
N THR A 252 -5.17 6.01 10.00
CA THR A 252 -5.25 7.35 10.60
C THR A 252 -3.91 8.05 10.44
N PHE A 253 -3.96 9.29 9.94
CA PHE A 253 -2.77 10.10 9.73
C PHE A 253 -2.57 11.09 10.88
N TYR A 254 -1.31 11.34 11.21
CA TYR A 254 -0.90 12.27 12.24
C TYR A 254 0.30 13.09 11.76
N GLU A 255 0.47 14.29 12.30
CA GLU A 255 1.79 14.92 12.30
C GLU A 255 2.81 13.97 12.95
N HIS A 256 4.01 13.86 12.39
CA HIS A 256 4.99 12.86 12.80
C HIS A 256 5.39 12.94 14.30
N SER A 257 5.25 14.11 14.92
CA SER A 257 5.55 14.36 16.34
C SER A 257 4.31 14.39 17.25
N ASP A 258 3.12 14.09 16.73
CA ASP A 258 1.89 14.11 17.52
C ASP A 258 1.95 13.07 18.65
N PRO A 259 1.75 13.45 19.92
CA PRO A 259 1.73 12.51 21.04
C PRO A 259 0.59 11.47 20.98
N CYS A 260 -0.38 11.65 20.09
CA CYS A 260 -1.48 10.70 19.85
C CYS A 260 -1.10 9.57 18.88
N VAL A 261 0.06 9.65 18.22
CA VAL A 261 0.58 8.54 17.40
C VAL A 261 0.68 7.29 18.29
N PRO A 262 -0.01 6.19 17.94
CA PRO A 262 0.11 4.95 18.69
C PRO A 262 1.54 4.45 18.76
N SER A 263 1.89 3.76 19.84
CA SER A 263 3.21 3.14 19.97
C SER A 263 3.07 1.64 20.15
N TYR A 264 3.90 0.92 19.41
CA TYR A 264 3.95 -0.53 19.42
C TYR A 264 5.32 -1.03 19.92
N PRO A 265 5.38 -2.21 20.55
CA PRO A 265 6.56 -2.67 21.27
C PRO A 265 7.74 -3.05 20.38
N ASN A 266 7.52 -3.33 19.10
CA ASN A 266 8.58 -3.71 18.16
C ASN A 266 8.81 -2.58 17.17
N LYS A 267 10.09 -2.28 16.87
CA LYS A 267 10.45 -1.14 16.02
C LYS A 267 11.57 -1.47 15.05
N ILE A 268 11.34 -1.18 13.78
CA ILE A 268 12.31 -1.23 12.68
C ILE A 268 12.64 0.21 12.30
N ALA A 269 13.91 0.59 12.39
CA ALA A 269 14.36 1.86 11.81
C ALA A 269 14.44 1.69 10.29
N LEU A 270 13.92 2.64 9.54
CA LEU A 270 14.04 2.70 8.08
C LEU A 270 15.12 3.72 7.70
N GLU A 271 15.57 3.62 6.46
CA GLU A 271 16.52 4.56 5.86
C GLU A 271 15.87 5.31 4.71
N LEU A 272 15.91 6.64 4.74
CA LEU A 272 15.57 7.44 3.56
C LEU A 272 16.79 7.49 2.63
N ARG A 273 16.67 6.87 1.46
CA ARG A 273 17.79 6.71 0.51
C ARG A 273 17.42 7.15 -0.92
N PRO A 274 18.25 8.02 -1.55
CA PRO A 274 19.29 8.84 -0.93
C PRO A 274 18.72 9.73 0.19
N GLY A 275 19.56 10.24 1.09
CA GLY A 275 19.11 11.19 2.10
C GLY A 275 18.44 12.42 1.46
N GLY A 276 17.29 12.82 2.00
CA GLY A 276 16.49 13.96 1.53
C GLY A 276 16.52 15.14 2.49
N GLY A 277 16.30 16.35 1.99
CA GLY A 277 16.26 17.56 2.82
C GLY A 277 14.95 18.35 2.76
N ALA A 278 14.15 18.16 1.71
CA ALA A 278 12.85 18.81 1.53
C ALA A 278 12.06 18.12 0.43
N VAL A 279 10.76 18.45 0.33
CA VAL A 279 9.94 18.12 -0.83
C VAL A 279 9.86 19.33 -1.75
N ALA A 280 10.16 19.15 -3.04
CA ALA A 280 10.11 20.23 -4.01
C ALA A 280 9.97 19.71 -5.44
N TYR A 281 9.46 20.58 -6.32
CA TYR A 281 9.43 20.37 -7.76
C TYR A 281 10.52 21.20 -8.45
N MET A 282 11.00 20.75 -9.62
CA MET A 282 12.02 21.48 -10.36
C MET A 282 11.37 22.55 -11.25
N PRO A 283 11.76 23.84 -11.20
CA PRO A 283 11.17 24.86 -12.06
C PRO A 283 11.68 24.79 -13.50
N GLY A 284 10.75 24.91 -14.44
CA GLY A 284 10.98 25.25 -15.84
C GLY A 284 10.64 26.71 -16.12
N ILE A 285 11.12 27.25 -17.23
CA ILE A 285 10.82 28.61 -17.69
C ILE A 285 10.43 28.55 -19.16
N ASP A 286 9.27 29.11 -19.51
CA ASP A 286 8.92 29.34 -20.91
C ASP A 286 9.76 30.52 -21.44
N PRO A 287 10.61 30.32 -22.47
CA PRO A 287 11.53 31.36 -22.94
C PRO A 287 10.84 32.51 -23.67
N CYS A 288 9.56 32.37 -24.04
CA CYS A 288 8.76 33.38 -24.73
C CYS A 288 7.90 34.18 -23.76
N SER A 289 7.25 33.55 -22.77
CA SER A 289 6.39 34.23 -21.79
C SER A 289 7.13 34.62 -20.50
N PHE A 290 8.30 34.02 -20.23
CA PHE A 290 9.02 34.08 -18.95
C PHE A 290 8.18 33.58 -17.76
N GLU A 291 7.18 32.75 -18.03
CA GLU A 291 6.38 32.08 -17.01
C GLU A 291 7.15 30.91 -16.42
N PHE A 292 7.12 30.81 -15.09
CA PHE A 292 7.66 29.68 -14.36
C PHE A 292 6.58 28.60 -14.24
N TYR A 293 6.98 27.36 -14.44
CA TYR A 293 6.09 26.20 -14.28
C TYR A 293 6.86 25.03 -13.68
N PRO A 294 6.21 24.09 -12.98
CA PRO A 294 6.85 22.86 -12.56
C PRO A 294 7.25 22.00 -13.78
N SER A 295 8.55 21.74 -13.95
CA SER A 295 9.08 20.86 -15.00
C SER A 295 9.11 19.38 -14.62
N THR A 296 9.00 19.11 -13.31
CA THR A 296 8.85 17.76 -12.73
C THR A 296 7.78 17.83 -11.65
N PRO A 297 7.14 16.70 -11.30
CA PRO A 297 6.38 16.61 -10.05
C PRO A 297 7.28 16.89 -8.85
N SER A 298 6.64 17.18 -7.71
CA SER A 298 7.30 17.23 -6.42
C SER A 298 7.85 15.86 -6.05
N VAL A 299 9.11 15.83 -5.64
CA VAL A 299 9.80 14.65 -5.12
C VAL A 299 10.50 15.04 -3.82
N ILE A 300 10.91 14.04 -3.02
CA ILE A 300 11.87 14.28 -1.95
C ILE A 300 13.21 14.58 -2.62
N ILE A 301 13.70 15.82 -2.48
CA ILE A 301 14.97 16.24 -3.06
C ILE A 301 16.09 15.84 -2.10
N GLY A 302 16.91 14.89 -2.55
CA GLY A 302 18.19 14.54 -1.96
C GLY A 302 19.39 15.09 -2.73
N ASP A 303 20.59 14.74 -2.27
CA ASP A 303 21.85 15.24 -2.83
C ASP A 303 22.09 14.82 -4.30
N THR A 304 21.49 13.70 -4.75
CA THR A 304 21.80 13.12 -6.07
C THR A 304 20.63 12.47 -6.83
N ALA A 305 19.50 12.14 -6.19
CA ALA A 305 18.32 11.53 -6.83
C ALA A 305 17.05 11.64 -5.95
N GLN A 306 15.92 11.11 -6.44
CA GLN A 306 14.67 10.94 -5.69
C GLN A 306 14.86 9.94 -4.52
N SER A 307 14.26 10.20 -3.37
CA SER A 307 14.40 9.34 -2.17
C SER A 307 13.19 8.42 -1.93
N LEU A 308 13.44 7.23 -1.39
CA LEU A 308 12.44 6.26 -0.92
C LEU A 308 12.85 5.66 0.43
N PHE A 309 11.95 4.90 1.06
CA PHE A 309 12.16 4.27 2.37
C PHE A 309 12.67 2.83 2.22
N PHE A 310 13.85 2.55 2.77
CA PHE A 310 14.51 1.26 2.71
C PHE A 310 14.55 0.58 4.08
N PHE A 311 14.44 -0.74 4.08
CA PHE A 311 14.81 -1.55 5.23
C PHE A 311 16.34 -1.58 5.35
N PRO A 312 16.88 -1.42 6.57
CA PRO A 312 18.32 -1.45 6.79
C PRO A 312 18.91 -2.85 6.57
N GLU A 313 18.10 -3.88 6.80
CA GLU A 313 18.51 -5.28 6.70
C GLU A 313 17.29 -6.18 6.50
N VAL A 314 17.39 -7.05 5.49
CA VAL A 314 16.46 -8.15 5.23
C VAL A 314 17.28 -9.43 4.99
N ASP A 315 16.95 -10.46 5.75
CA ASP A 315 17.53 -11.79 5.64
C ASP A 315 16.54 -12.74 4.98
N LEU A 316 16.99 -13.45 3.94
CA LEU A 316 16.19 -14.43 3.21
C LEU A 316 16.89 -15.79 3.19
N ALA A 317 16.11 -16.87 3.30
CA ALA A 317 16.64 -18.22 3.21
C ALA A 317 15.74 -19.16 2.38
N ASN A 318 16.39 -20.11 1.68
CA ASN A 318 15.71 -21.18 0.96
C ASN A 318 16.62 -22.40 0.81
N ARG A 319 16.18 -23.56 1.31
CA ARG A 319 16.85 -24.87 1.25
C ARG A 319 18.31 -24.83 1.71
N GLY A 320 18.59 -24.03 2.74
CA GLY A 320 19.94 -23.82 3.29
C GLY A 320 20.83 -22.83 2.52
N ASN A 321 20.35 -22.25 1.41
CA ASN A 321 20.96 -21.08 0.79
C ASN A 321 20.41 -19.81 1.44
N THR A 322 21.22 -18.74 1.46
CA THR A 322 20.88 -17.50 2.16
C THR A 322 21.27 -16.26 1.35
N ALA A 323 20.47 -15.22 1.50
CA ALA A 323 20.78 -13.84 1.13
C ALA A 323 20.64 -13.01 2.40
N LEU A 324 21.77 -12.76 3.07
CA LEU A 324 21.80 -12.11 4.39
C LEU A 324 22.21 -10.65 4.27
N ALA A 325 21.76 -9.82 5.20
CA ALA A 325 22.09 -8.40 5.27
C ALA A 325 21.83 -7.65 3.95
N GLN A 326 20.70 -7.92 3.31
CA GLN A 326 20.29 -7.18 2.11
C GLN A 326 19.63 -5.86 2.54
N ASP A 327 20.11 -4.73 2.03
CA ASP A 327 19.71 -3.38 2.45
C ASP A 327 19.06 -2.58 1.31
N GLU A 328 18.86 -3.19 0.14
CA GLU A 328 18.18 -2.60 -1.01
C GLU A 328 16.72 -3.08 -1.11
N PHE A 329 16.04 -3.27 0.02
CA PHE A 329 14.60 -3.57 0.07
C PHE A 329 13.80 -2.32 0.41
N ILE A 330 12.83 -1.97 -0.44
CA ILE A 330 11.94 -0.82 -0.20
C ILE A 330 10.71 -1.25 0.59
N PHE A 331 10.27 -0.40 1.52
CA PHE A 331 8.93 -0.50 2.12
C PHE A 331 7.91 0.15 1.19
N ASP A 332 6.95 -0.65 0.69
CA ASP A 332 5.99 -0.21 -0.33
C ASP A 332 4.56 -0.61 0.07
N THR A 333 3.85 0.36 0.64
CA THR A 333 2.42 0.24 1.00
C THR A 333 1.48 0.19 -0.21
N GLY A 334 1.99 0.47 -1.41
CA GLY A 334 1.29 0.32 -2.69
C GLY A 334 1.40 -1.08 -3.31
N ALA A 335 2.32 -1.91 -2.81
CA ALA A 335 2.48 -3.29 -3.24
C ALA A 335 1.72 -4.26 -2.33
N GLN A 336 0.82 -5.07 -2.89
CA GLN A 336 0.15 -6.13 -2.14
C GLN A 336 1.04 -7.36 -1.96
N LEU A 337 2.02 -7.59 -2.84
CA LEU A 337 2.87 -8.78 -2.83
C LEU A 337 4.35 -8.39 -2.82
N THR A 338 5.12 -9.10 -2.00
CA THR A 338 6.57 -8.97 -1.89
C THR A 338 7.28 -9.41 -3.18
N VAL A 339 8.27 -8.61 -3.58
CA VAL A 339 9.05 -8.78 -4.82
C VAL A 339 10.51 -9.00 -4.49
N ILE A 340 11.18 -9.88 -5.24
CA ILE A 340 12.62 -10.10 -5.17
C ILE A 340 13.27 -9.88 -6.55
N GLY A 341 14.46 -9.29 -6.55
CA GLY A 341 15.27 -9.08 -7.75
C GLY A 341 16.09 -10.31 -8.14
N THR A 342 16.69 -10.23 -9.32
CA THR A 342 17.53 -11.30 -9.90
C THR A 342 18.72 -11.68 -9.00
N SER A 343 19.28 -10.72 -8.24
CA SER A 343 20.36 -10.97 -7.27
C SER A 343 19.95 -11.98 -6.20
N ILE A 344 18.74 -11.81 -5.65
CA ILE A 344 18.17 -12.65 -4.60
C ILE A 344 17.80 -14.03 -5.14
N VAL A 345 17.15 -14.09 -6.31
CA VAL A 345 16.84 -15.36 -7.01
C VAL A 345 18.10 -16.21 -7.16
N ALA A 346 19.21 -15.60 -7.58
CA ALA A 346 20.49 -16.28 -7.76
C ALA A 346 21.09 -16.75 -6.42
N ARG A 347 21.10 -15.90 -5.38
CA ARG A 347 21.65 -16.24 -4.05
C ARG A 347 20.88 -17.39 -3.37
N LEU A 348 19.56 -17.41 -3.53
CA LEU A 348 18.68 -18.43 -2.94
C LEU A 348 18.60 -19.71 -3.78
N HIS A 349 19.28 -19.75 -4.93
CA HIS A 349 19.23 -20.85 -5.91
C HIS A 349 17.79 -21.26 -6.26
N LEU A 350 16.93 -20.26 -6.53
CA LEU A 350 15.56 -20.54 -6.95
C LEU A 350 15.57 -21.14 -8.35
N GLY A 351 14.88 -22.27 -8.50
CA GLY A 351 14.82 -23.05 -9.74
C GLY A 351 13.50 -22.80 -10.47
N ASP A 352 12.75 -23.88 -10.71
CA ASP A 352 11.43 -23.78 -11.34
C ASP A 352 10.42 -23.02 -10.46
N PRO A 353 9.59 -22.13 -11.03
CA PRO A 353 8.58 -21.39 -10.28
C PRO A 353 7.53 -22.31 -9.64
N ASN A 354 7.06 -21.93 -8.45
CA ASN A 354 5.96 -22.60 -7.76
C ASN A 354 4.59 -22.14 -8.27
N PHE A 355 4.51 -20.90 -8.72
CA PHE A 355 3.37 -20.28 -9.37
C PHE A 355 3.88 -19.22 -10.35
N GLU A 356 3.01 -18.71 -11.22
CA GLU A 356 3.29 -17.55 -12.04
C GLU A 356 2.15 -16.56 -11.91
N VAL A 357 2.45 -15.27 -12.07
CA VAL A 357 1.45 -14.21 -12.06
C VAL A 357 1.44 -13.49 -13.40
N GLU A 358 0.24 -13.23 -13.93
CA GLU A 358 0.03 -12.42 -15.12
C GLU A 358 -0.03 -10.95 -14.70
N VAL A 359 1.06 -10.21 -14.91
CA VAL A 359 1.15 -8.79 -14.56
C VAL A 359 0.82 -7.93 -15.78
N GLN A 360 -0.27 -7.18 -15.71
CA GLN A 360 -0.59 -6.09 -16.61
C GLN A 360 0.11 -4.81 -16.15
N GLY A 361 0.99 -4.25 -16.96
CA GLY A 361 1.58 -2.94 -16.68
C GLY A 361 0.75 -1.78 -17.22
N ILE A 362 1.24 -0.57 -16.97
CA ILE A 362 0.56 0.71 -17.25
C ILE A 362 0.24 0.97 -18.73
N ASN A 363 0.94 0.33 -19.66
CA ASN A 363 0.64 0.43 -21.10
C ASN A 363 -0.42 -0.58 -21.56
N GLY A 364 -1.04 -1.32 -20.64
CA GLY A 364 -2.05 -2.34 -20.89
C GLY A 364 -1.49 -3.70 -21.32
N GLN A 365 -0.19 -3.83 -21.57
CA GLN A 365 0.45 -5.10 -21.90
C GLN A 365 0.60 -5.98 -20.66
N SER A 366 0.51 -7.30 -20.85
CA SER A 366 0.73 -8.28 -19.80
C SER A 366 2.04 -9.04 -19.99
N VAL A 367 2.72 -9.37 -18.90
CA VAL A 367 3.88 -10.26 -18.84
C VAL A 367 3.64 -11.33 -17.77
N MET A 368 4.14 -12.55 -18.01
CA MET A 368 4.15 -13.61 -17.00
C MET A 368 5.39 -13.43 -16.12
N VAL A 369 5.18 -13.44 -14.81
CA VAL A 369 6.22 -13.26 -13.80
C VAL A 369 6.29 -14.50 -12.92
N ASP A 370 7.51 -14.98 -12.69
CA ASP A 370 7.78 -16.17 -11.89
C ASP A 370 7.53 -15.91 -10.40
N GLY A 371 6.89 -16.87 -9.73
CA GLY A 371 6.56 -16.82 -8.31
C GLY A 371 7.11 -18.02 -7.55
N PHE A 372 7.57 -17.77 -6.33
CA PHE A 372 8.23 -18.75 -5.48
C PHE A 372 7.69 -18.71 -4.05
N TYR A 373 7.74 -19.85 -3.37
CA TYR A 373 7.69 -19.91 -1.92
C TYR A 373 9.12 -20.11 -1.41
N ILE A 374 9.62 -19.19 -0.59
CA ILE A 374 10.93 -19.29 0.07
C ILE A 374 10.76 -19.68 1.53
N ASP A 375 11.80 -20.30 2.11
CA ASP A 375 11.68 -20.88 3.45
C ASP A 375 11.47 -19.80 4.52
N SER A 376 12.16 -18.66 4.43
CA SER A 376 11.97 -17.55 5.36
C SER A 376 12.35 -16.17 4.83
N ILE A 377 11.71 -15.15 5.42
CA ILE A 377 12.14 -13.75 5.42
C ILE A 377 12.21 -13.30 6.88
N GLU A 378 13.30 -12.65 7.27
CA GLU A 378 13.51 -12.09 8.59
C GLU A 378 13.97 -10.64 8.47
N ILE A 379 13.32 -9.73 9.20
CA ILE A 379 13.67 -8.31 9.24
C ILE A 379 14.00 -7.95 10.69
N PRO A 380 15.26 -7.60 10.99
CA PRO A 380 15.67 -7.24 12.34
C PRO A 380 14.90 -6.03 12.87
N ALA A 381 14.46 -6.14 14.12
CA ALA A 381 13.78 -5.08 14.83
C ALA A 381 14.24 -5.02 16.29
N THR A 382 14.10 -3.86 16.91
CA THR A 382 14.14 -3.76 18.37
C THR A 382 12.87 -4.39 18.96
N GLY A 383 13.00 -5.06 20.10
CA GLY A 383 11.94 -5.93 20.62
C GLY A 383 12.04 -7.32 19.98
N GLN A 384 11.09 -7.66 19.10
CA GLN A 384 11.04 -8.92 18.37
C GLN A 384 11.18 -8.68 16.87
N TRP A 385 11.93 -9.57 16.21
CA TRP A 385 12.08 -9.53 14.76
C TRP A 385 10.76 -9.79 14.06
N LEU A 386 10.61 -9.20 12.88
CA LEU A 386 9.52 -9.48 11.97
C LEU A 386 9.92 -10.70 11.13
N SER A 387 9.34 -11.86 11.43
CA SER A 387 9.80 -13.16 10.90
C SER A 387 8.67 -13.95 10.26
N PHE A 388 8.95 -14.46 9.05
CA PHE A 388 7.99 -15.22 8.25
C PHE A 388 8.60 -16.52 7.74
N THR A 389 7.78 -17.56 7.61
CA THR A 389 8.15 -18.81 6.93
C THR A 389 7.22 -19.14 5.77
N ASN A 390 7.71 -19.93 4.80
CA ASN A 390 6.95 -20.32 3.60
C ASN A 390 6.36 -19.11 2.86
N VAL A 391 7.23 -18.15 2.55
CA VAL A 391 6.84 -16.81 2.12
C VAL A 391 6.65 -16.77 0.61
N PRO A 392 5.48 -16.37 0.09
CA PRO A 392 5.29 -16.13 -1.33
C PRO A 392 5.98 -14.84 -1.76
N VAL A 393 6.75 -14.93 -2.85
CA VAL A 393 7.44 -13.82 -3.49
C VAL A 393 7.35 -13.95 -5.01
N ILE A 394 7.44 -12.83 -5.73
CA ILE A 394 7.57 -12.84 -7.20
C ILE A 394 8.91 -12.24 -7.64
N HIS A 395 9.41 -12.70 -8.79
CA HIS A 395 10.67 -12.24 -9.36
C HIS A 395 10.46 -11.08 -10.33
N LEU A 396 10.84 -9.86 -9.94
CA LEU A 396 10.83 -8.71 -10.83
C LEU A 396 11.98 -7.75 -10.50
N ASP A 397 12.74 -7.37 -11.52
CA ASP A 397 13.79 -6.37 -11.37
C ASP A 397 13.20 -4.96 -11.41
N ILE A 398 13.48 -4.15 -10.38
CA ILE A 398 12.94 -2.80 -10.20
C ILE A 398 14.09 -1.82 -10.13
N ALA A 399 14.02 -0.73 -10.90
CA ALA A 399 15.09 0.25 -10.96
C ALA A 399 15.26 0.99 -9.62
N SER A 400 16.50 1.09 -9.14
CA SER A 400 16.82 1.86 -7.94
C SER A 400 16.92 3.35 -8.25
N PRO A 401 16.43 4.24 -7.36
CA PRO A 401 16.74 5.66 -7.42
C PRO A 401 18.24 5.99 -7.39
N GLU A 402 19.04 5.11 -6.78
CA GLU A 402 20.50 5.23 -6.68
C GLU A 402 21.23 4.71 -7.94
N GLY A 403 20.47 4.21 -8.92
CA GLY A 403 20.97 3.53 -10.11
C GLY A 403 21.08 2.02 -9.94
N GLY A 404 20.98 1.26 -11.04
CA GLY A 404 20.91 -0.20 -10.98
C GLY A 404 19.51 -0.70 -10.63
N PHE A 405 19.44 -1.86 -9.98
CA PHE A 405 18.19 -2.49 -9.53
C PHE A 405 18.24 -2.71 -8.02
N ILE A 406 17.12 -2.55 -7.35
CA ILE A 406 16.97 -2.88 -5.92
C ILE A 406 16.91 -4.40 -5.71
N ASP A 407 17.26 -4.86 -4.51
CA ASP A 407 17.16 -6.28 -4.13
C ASP A 407 15.69 -6.75 -4.03
N GLY A 408 14.77 -5.85 -3.68
CA GLY A 408 13.36 -6.18 -3.70
C GLY A 408 12.45 -5.13 -3.05
N VAL A 409 11.20 -5.54 -2.85
CA VAL A 409 10.14 -4.74 -2.24
C VAL A 409 9.40 -5.59 -1.23
N ILE A 410 9.23 -5.06 -0.02
CA ILE A 410 8.39 -5.65 1.01
C ILE A 410 6.97 -5.09 0.85
N GLY A 411 6.05 -5.96 0.48
CA GLY A 411 4.65 -5.62 0.28
C GLY A 411 3.76 -5.91 1.49
N MET A 412 2.49 -5.50 1.38
CA MET A 412 1.50 -5.62 2.45
C MET A 412 1.08 -7.05 2.77
N ASN A 413 1.44 -8.05 1.96
CA ASN A 413 1.18 -9.45 2.30
C ASN A 413 1.91 -9.91 3.57
N LEU A 414 2.98 -9.22 3.95
CA LEU A 414 3.72 -9.50 5.19
C LEU A 414 3.17 -8.74 6.41
N PHE A 415 2.20 -7.84 6.22
CA PHE A 415 1.65 -7.00 7.29
C PHE A 415 0.19 -7.35 7.64
N VAL A 416 -0.38 -8.39 7.03
CA VAL A 416 -1.81 -8.75 7.23
C VAL A 416 -2.17 -9.19 8.65
N ASP A 417 -1.19 -9.63 9.44
CA ASP A 417 -1.39 -10.08 10.82
C ASP A 417 -0.75 -9.10 11.83
N TYR A 418 -0.50 -7.85 11.43
CA TYR A 418 0.10 -6.83 12.29
C TYR A 418 -0.70 -5.53 12.24
N ASN A 419 -0.93 -4.93 13.41
CA ASN A 419 -1.14 -3.50 13.48
C ASN A 419 0.21 -2.82 13.44
N PHE A 420 0.34 -1.70 12.72
CA PHE A 420 1.62 -1.01 12.62
C PHE A 420 1.47 0.48 12.36
N VAL A 421 2.42 1.25 12.86
CA VAL A 421 2.62 2.66 12.53
C VAL A 421 3.81 2.75 11.60
N PHE A 422 3.62 3.35 10.43
CA PHE A 422 4.70 3.90 9.63
C PHE A 422 4.87 5.36 10.00
N ASN A 423 6.04 5.75 10.52
CA ASN A 423 6.36 7.16 10.76
C ASN A 423 7.42 7.61 9.75
N GLY A 424 7.02 8.52 8.85
CA GLY A 424 7.86 8.96 7.76
C GLY A 424 9.02 9.85 8.19
N ASN A 425 8.89 10.61 9.29
CA ASN A 425 9.81 11.60 9.91
C ASN A 425 11.20 11.84 9.26
N ALA A 426 11.31 12.02 7.95
CA ALA A 426 12.60 11.73 7.30
C ALA A 426 13.60 12.90 7.31
N PHE A 427 13.15 14.07 7.77
CA PHE A 427 13.98 15.28 7.84
C PHE A 427 14.53 15.53 9.25
N GLU A 428 14.13 14.75 10.25
CA GLU A 428 14.66 14.83 11.61
C GLU A 428 15.86 13.88 11.78
N VAL A 429 17.07 14.44 11.77
CA VAL A 429 18.34 13.68 11.84
C VAL A 429 18.46 12.80 13.10
N LEU A 430 17.79 13.18 14.19
CA LEU A 430 17.84 12.46 15.46
C LEU A 430 16.74 11.42 15.63
N ASP A 431 15.75 11.40 14.73
CA ASP A 431 14.60 10.50 14.79
C ASP A 431 14.25 10.02 13.37
N PRO A 432 15.00 9.05 12.83
CA PRO A 432 14.84 8.58 11.45
C PRO A 432 13.46 7.94 11.23
N PRO A 433 13.02 7.77 9.97
CA PRO A 433 11.78 7.06 9.66
C PRO A 433 11.78 5.67 10.28
N TYR A 434 10.61 5.18 10.65
CA TYR A 434 10.49 3.87 11.29
C TYR A 434 9.14 3.20 11.07
N ILE A 435 9.12 1.89 11.33
CA ILE A 435 7.89 1.11 11.49
C ILE A 435 7.86 0.60 12.93
N GLU A 436 6.78 0.90 13.64
CA GLU A 436 6.43 0.27 14.91
C GLU A 436 5.30 -0.74 14.66
N PHE A 437 5.36 -1.94 15.23
CA PHE A 437 4.37 -2.98 14.95
C PHE A 437 4.10 -3.91 16.15
N GLU A 438 2.88 -4.46 16.18
CA GLU A 438 2.47 -5.53 17.09
C GLU A 438 1.65 -6.58 16.36
N PRO A 439 1.81 -7.88 16.69
CA PRO A 439 0.95 -8.92 16.14
C PRO A 439 -0.51 -8.64 16.51
N ILE A 440 -1.41 -8.78 15.54
CA ILE A 440 -2.84 -8.83 15.83
C ILE A 440 -3.06 -10.09 16.65
N PRO A 441 -3.60 -9.99 17.88
CA PRO A 441 -3.82 -11.16 18.67
C PRO A 441 -4.89 -12.04 18.02
N GLU A 442 -4.70 -13.35 18.03
CA GLU A 442 -5.68 -14.30 17.51
C GLU A 442 -7.06 -14.01 18.13
N PRO A 443 -8.15 -13.95 17.33
CA PRO A 443 -9.48 -13.72 17.84
C PRO A 443 -9.83 -14.73 18.93
N ILE A 444 -10.30 -14.24 20.08
CA ILE A 444 -10.76 -15.13 21.14
C ILE A 444 -12.20 -15.52 20.84
N ILE A 445 -12.47 -16.83 20.78
CA ILE A 445 -13.83 -17.32 20.59
C ILE A 445 -14.69 -16.82 21.76
N ALA A 446 -15.86 -16.27 21.45
CA ALA A 446 -16.79 -15.66 22.40
C ALA A 446 -16.40 -14.30 22.98
N ASP A 447 -15.40 -13.63 22.39
CA ASP A 447 -15.22 -12.18 22.50
C ASP A 447 -16.24 -11.50 21.55
N ILE A 448 -17.38 -11.11 22.12
CA ILE A 448 -18.59 -10.67 21.44
C ILE A 448 -18.74 -9.14 21.54
N ALA A 449 -18.25 -8.54 22.62
CA ALA A 449 -18.57 -7.17 23.00
C ALA A 449 -17.32 -6.41 23.47
N PRO A 450 -17.11 -5.15 23.00
CA PRO A 450 -17.95 -4.38 22.08
C PRO A 450 -18.00 -5.00 20.68
N GLU A 451 -18.76 -4.40 19.77
CA GLU A 451 -18.77 -4.84 18.37
C GLU A 451 -17.32 -4.90 17.84
N GLY A 452 -16.88 -6.09 17.40
CA GLY A 452 -15.49 -6.36 17.02
C GLY A 452 -14.61 -7.01 18.10
N GLY A 453 -15.09 -7.12 19.34
CA GLY A 453 -14.36 -7.69 20.48
C GLY A 453 -13.41 -6.70 21.17
N ASP A 454 -13.02 -6.99 22.42
CA ASP A 454 -11.95 -6.27 23.15
C ASP A 454 -10.79 -7.18 23.59
N HIS A 455 -10.68 -8.35 22.96
CA HIS A 455 -9.79 -9.45 23.27
C HIS A 455 -9.93 -9.97 24.70
N LYS A 456 -11.12 -9.85 25.31
CA LYS A 456 -11.39 -10.35 26.65
C LYS A 456 -12.80 -10.91 26.76
N VAL A 457 -12.92 -12.21 27.03
CA VAL A 457 -14.23 -12.81 27.31
C VAL A 457 -14.62 -12.52 28.75
N ASN A 458 -15.48 -11.54 28.92
CA ASN A 458 -15.86 -10.97 30.21
C ASN A 458 -17.37 -10.67 30.31
N LEU A 459 -17.74 -9.84 31.28
CA LEU A 459 -19.15 -9.52 31.55
C LEU A 459 -19.82 -8.79 30.38
N LEU A 460 -19.09 -8.01 29.59
CA LEU A 460 -19.62 -7.34 28.40
C LEU A 460 -20.12 -8.36 27.38
N ASP A 461 -19.35 -9.41 27.13
CA ASP A 461 -19.70 -10.49 26.19
C ASP A 461 -20.91 -11.26 26.67
N LEU A 462 -20.93 -11.59 27.97
CA LEU A 462 -22.08 -12.26 28.57
C LEU A 462 -23.35 -11.41 28.48
N LEU A 463 -23.24 -10.09 28.60
CA LEU A 463 -24.38 -9.18 28.44
C LEU A 463 -24.86 -9.12 26.99
N ALA A 464 -23.96 -9.01 26.02
CA ALA A 464 -24.31 -9.04 24.60
C ALA A 464 -24.94 -10.39 24.21
N PHE A 465 -24.38 -11.50 24.70
CA PHE A 465 -24.93 -12.83 24.55
C PHE A 465 -26.33 -12.96 25.17
N ALA A 466 -26.51 -12.45 26.40
CA ALA A 466 -27.81 -12.49 27.08
C ALA A 466 -28.88 -11.67 26.36
N HIS A 467 -28.52 -10.54 25.73
CA HIS A 467 -29.45 -9.74 24.90
C HIS A 467 -29.92 -10.49 23.65
N ALA A 468 -29.08 -11.36 23.10
CA ALA A 468 -29.37 -12.17 21.92
C ALA A 468 -29.89 -13.59 22.26
N TRP A 469 -30.12 -13.89 23.53
CA TRP A 469 -30.51 -15.22 23.99
C TRP A 469 -31.78 -15.74 23.30
N LEU A 470 -31.71 -16.97 22.74
CA LEU A 470 -32.77 -17.63 21.98
C LEU A 470 -33.17 -16.93 20.67
N ALA A 471 -32.39 -15.95 20.21
CA ALA A 471 -32.60 -15.36 18.90
C ALA A 471 -32.16 -16.31 17.79
N THR A 472 -32.84 -16.22 16.65
CA THR A 472 -32.50 -16.89 15.39
C THR A 472 -32.32 -15.87 14.29
N GLU A 473 -31.72 -16.24 13.16
CA GLU A 473 -31.64 -15.39 11.96
C GLU A 473 -33.01 -14.76 11.63
N GLY A 474 -33.04 -13.42 11.54
CA GLY A 474 -34.26 -12.63 11.33
C GLY A 474 -34.97 -12.14 12.60
N SER A 475 -34.50 -12.51 13.79
CA SER A 475 -34.97 -11.92 15.05
C SER A 475 -34.47 -10.48 15.19
N GLY A 476 -35.27 -9.58 15.77
CA GLY A 476 -34.88 -8.17 15.94
C GLY A 476 -33.72 -7.93 16.91
N ASN A 477 -33.41 -8.92 17.76
CA ASN A 477 -32.26 -8.94 18.67
C ASN A 477 -31.20 -9.98 18.24
N TRP A 478 -31.24 -10.42 16.97
CA TRP A 478 -30.22 -11.30 16.41
C TRP A 478 -28.85 -10.62 16.46
N ASN A 479 -27.88 -11.27 17.09
CA ASN A 479 -26.48 -10.89 17.02
C ASN A 479 -25.69 -12.10 16.49
N PRO A 480 -25.18 -12.08 15.25
CA PRO A 480 -24.47 -13.21 14.67
C PRO A 480 -23.19 -13.57 15.45
N ALA A 481 -22.57 -12.63 16.17
CA ALA A 481 -21.40 -12.92 16.99
C ALA A 481 -21.72 -13.84 18.20
N CYS A 482 -23.00 -13.95 18.58
CA CYS A 482 -23.44 -14.82 19.66
C CYS A 482 -23.76 -16.26 19.20
N ASP A 483 -23.80 -16.53 17.89
CA ASP A 483 -24.04 -17.86 17.31
C ASP A 483 -22.70 -18.60 17.20
N LEU A 484 -22.30 -19.21 18.31
CA LEU A 484 -20.96 -19.76 18.53
C LEU A 484 -20.87 -21.26 18.24
N ALA A 485 -21.98 -21.95 18.08
CA ALA A 485 -22.04 -23.40 17.97
C ALA A 485 -23.05 -23.88 16.92
N PRO A 486 -22.80 -25.04 16.28
CA PRO A 486 -21.57 -25.83 16.34
C PRO A 486 -20.42 -25.17 15.54
N GLN A 487 -19.18 -25.55 15.84
CA GLN A 487 -18.01 -25.13 15.07
C GLN A 487 -17.70 -26.15 13.95
N PRO A 488 -17.20 -25.73 12.77
CA PRO A 488 -16.84 -24.35 12.39
C PRO A 488 -17.99 -23.53 11.76
N ILE A 489 -19.20 -24.11 11.63
CA ILE A 489 -20.35 -23.46 10.99
C ILE A 489 -21.51 -23.46 12.00
N PRO A 490 -21.81 -22.30 12.60
CA PRO A 490 -22.92 -22.13 13.54
C PRO A 490 -24.30 -22.49 12.95
N ASP A 491 -25.27 -22.79 13.81
CA ASP A 491 -26.58 -23.36 13.38
C ASP A 491 -27.69 -22.33 13.16
N GLY A 492 -27.37 -21.03 13.26
CA GLY A 492 -28.30 -19.91 13.08
C GLY A 492 -29.19 -19.69 14.30
N LYS A 493 -28.82 -20.19 15.49
CA LYS A 493 -29.66 -20.14 16.69
C LYS A 493 -28.82 -20.02 17.97
N ILE A 494 -28.98 -18.90 18.65
CA ILE A 494 -28.28 -18.64 19.92
C ILE A 494 -28.98 -19.40 21.05
N ASN A 495 -28.33 -20.42 21.59
CA ASN A 495 -28.91 -21.34 22.57
C ASN A 495 -27.86 -21.87 23.57
N GLY A 496 -28.22 -22.94 24.29
CA GLY A 496 -27.36 -23.54 25.31
C GLY A 496 -26.04 -24.11 24.78
N LEU A 497 -25.97 -24.47 23.50
CA LEU A 497 -24.72 -24.91 22.86
C LEU A 497 -23.75 -23.73 22.72
N ASP A 498 -24.24 -22.57 22.30
CA ASP A 498 -23.45 -21.34 22.17
C ASP A 498 -22.99 -20.84 23.53
N PHE A 499 -23.88 -20.88 24.53
CA PHE A 499 -23.52 -20.55 25.91
C PHE A 499 -22.43 -21.50 26.44
N SER A 500 -22.45 -22.77 26.02
CA SER A 500 -21.41 -23.71 26.40
C SER A 500 -20.05 -23.36 25.79
N VAL A 501 -20.03 -22.77 24.59
CA VAL A 501 -18.80 -22.24 23.97
C VAL A 501 -18.35 -20.98 24.72
N LEU A 502 -19.24 -20.01 24.95
CA LEU A 502 -18.92 -18.81 25.74
C LEU A 502 -18.36 -19.17 27.13
N ALA A 503 -18.96 -20.13 27.82
CA ALA A 503 -18.51 -20.57 29.13
C ALA A 503 -17.15 -21.29 29.10
N GLN A 504 -16.78 -21.92 27.98
CA GLN A 504 -15.46 -22.55 27.81
C GLN A 504 -14.34 -21.51 27.72
N HIS A 505 -14.62 -20.38 27.07
CA HIS A 505 -13.67 -19.29 26.89
C HIS A 505 -13.77 -18.21 27.98
N TRP A 506 -14.56 -18.44 29.04
CA TRP A 506 -14.78 -17.46 30.09
C TRP A 506 -13.47 -17.00 30.76
N LEU A 507 -13.25 -15.67 30.81
CA LEU A 507 -12.04 -15.01 31.31
C LEU A 507 -10.78 -15.22 30.46
N GLU A 508 -10.88 -15.75 29.25
CA GLU A 508 -9.78 -15.67 28.30
C GLU A 508 -9.46 -14.19 27.99
N GLY A 509 -8.18 -13.86 27.88
CA GLY A 509 -7.70 -12.48 27.68
C GLY A 509 -7.70 -11.59 28.93
N VAL A 510 -8.32 -12.03 30.04
CA VAL A 510 -8.35 -11.27 31.31
C VAL A 510 -7.13 -11.65 32.17
N GLN A 511 -6.08 -10.82 32.17
CA GLN A 511 -4.96 -10.89 33.13
C GLN A 511 -5.04 -9.81 34.19
#